data_AF-A0A7M7NR79-F1
#
_entry.id   AF-A0A7M7NR79-F1
#
_cell.length_a   1.000
_cell.length_b   1.000
_cell.length_c   1.000
_cell.angle_alpha   90.00
_cell.angle_beta   90.00
_cell.angle_gamma   90.00
#
_symmetry.space_group_name_H-M   'P 1'
#
loop_
_entity.id
_entity.type
_entity.pdbx_description
1 polymer ?
#
loop_
_entity_poly.entity_id
_entity_poly.type
_entity_poly.pdbx_seq_one_letter_code
_entity_poly.pdbx_strand_id
1 'polypeptide(L)'
;MSGPINAQTRLDIKGTDLGVEFDDVLEIVIGVLVCNLTDMGSFYQAGQSVSCMTGISNELISGRIGITVRSGESTKTGESTAKFFYRDPMISGFSPTEGQVAGGTEITITGMYFNTGRNIEASFGEAPCNSL
;
A
#
# COMPACT_ATOMS: atom_id res chain seq x y z
N MET A 1 1.66 3.17 -7.62
CA MET A 1 1.64 2.41 -6.36
C MET A 1 0.20 2.00 -6.08
N SER A 2 -0.06 0.80 -5.57
CA SER A 2 -1.42 0.32 -5.28
C SER A 2 -1.48 -0.51 -4.01
N GLY A 3 -2.66 -0.53 -3.40
CA GLY A 3 -3.00 -1.40 -2.28
C GLY A 3 -4.40 -2.00 -2.46
N PRO A 4 -4.70 -3.11 -1.78
CA PRO A 4 -5.96 -3.81 -1.93
C PRO A 4 -7.13 -2.94 -1.46
N ILE A 5 -8.30 -3.17 -2.04
CA ILE A 5 -9.56 -2.65 -1.52
C ILE A 5 -9.79 -3.34 -0.16
N ASN A 6 -10.39 -2.64 0.79
CA ASN A 6 -10.64 -3.14 2.15
C ASN A 6 -9.43 -3.57 2.99
N ALA A 7 -8.20 -3.35 2.52
CA ALA A 7 -7.00 -3.65 3.29
C ALA A 7 -6.29 -2.37 3.74
N GLN A 8 -5.83 -2.37 5.00
CA GLN A 8 -4.97 -1.31 5.50
C GLN A 8 -3.53 -1.60 5.06
N THR A 9 -3.09 -0.90 4.01
CA THR A 9 -1.71 -1.02 3.50
C THR A 9 -0.83 -0.02 4.23
N ARG A 10 0.30 -0.46 4.80
CA ARG A 10 1.30 0.47 5.33
C ARG A 10 2.05 1.15 4.20
N LEU A 11 1.89 2.45 4.05
CA LEU A 11 2.65 3.27 3.13
C LEU A 11 3.92 3.76 3.79
N ASP A 12 5.05 3.64 3.09
CA ASP A 12 6.33 4.24 3.44
C ASP A 12 6.48 5.51 2.57
N ILE A 13 6.20 6.70 3.10
CA ILE A 13 6.21 7.96 2.35
C ILE A 13 7.52 8.69 2.58
N LYS A 14 8.21 9.06 1.50
CA LYS A 14 9.49 9.78 1.53
C LYS A 14 9.36 11.16 0.89
N GLY A 15 10.00 12.15 1.50
CA GLY A 15 9.96 13.53 1.05
C GLY A 15 11.00 14.41 1.76
N THR A 16 10.78 15.71 1.72
CA THR A 16 11.57 16.72 2.43
C THR A 16 10.64 17.58 3.28
N ASP A 17 11.18 18.21 4.32
CA ASP A 17 10.45 19.14 5.20
C ASP A 17 9.19 18.54 5.86
N LEU A 18 9.21 17.22 6.15
CA LEU A 18 8.11 16.49 6.78
C LEU A 18 8.02 16.67 8.31
N GLY A 19 8.37 17.86 8.81
CA GLY A 19 8.44 18.17 10.23
C GLY A 19 9.75 17.76 10.90
N VAL A 20 9.91 18.12 12.17
CA VAL A 20 11.06 17.73 12.99
C VAL A 20 10.69 16.61 13.97
N GLU A 21 9.43 16.59 14.41
CA GLU A 21 8.85 15.56 15.27
C GLU A 21 7.68 14.87 14.56
N PHE A 22 7.33 13.65 14.98
CA PHE A 22 6.22 12.92 14.37
C PHE A 22 4.89 13.67 14.49
N ASP A 23 4.68 14.36 15.62
CA ASP A 23 3.46 15.13 15.90
C ASP A 23 3.32 16.37 15.00
N ASP A 24 4.36 16.75 14.25
CA ASP A 24 4.25 17.76 13.20
C ASP A 24 3.45 17.27 11.99
N VAL A 25 3.35 15.96 11.77
CA VAL A 25 2.54 15.39 10.70
C VAL A 25 1.08 15.34 11.16
N LEU A 26 0.30 16.32 10.71
CA LEU A 26 -1.08 16.52 11.17
C LEU A 26 -2.07 15.59 10.48
N GLU A 27 -1.87 15.39 9.18
CA GLU A 27 -2.80 14.65 8.36
C GLU A 27 -2.10 14.06 7.13
N ILE A 28 -2.48 12.85 6.76
CA ILE A 28 -2.15 12.26 5.48
C ILE A 28 -3.45 11.76 4.84
N VAL A 29 -3.69 12.14 3.59
CA VAL A 29 -4.88 11.74 2.83
C VAL A 29 -4.50 11.14 1.48
N ILE A 30 -5.37 10.27 0.97
CA ILE A 30 -5.25 9.65 -0.36
C ILE A 30 -6.55 9.97 -1.11
N GLY A 31 -6.53 11.04 -1.89
CA GLY A 31 -7.75 11.63 -2.42
C GLY A 31 -8.64 12.10 -1.27
N VAL A 32 -9.73 11.37 -0.99
CA VAL A 32 -10.69 11.68 0.09
C VAL A 32 -10.57 10.77 1.31
N LEU A 33 -9.70 9.76 1.27
CA LEU A 33 -9.52 8.82 2.38
C LEU A 33 -8.39 9.27 3.29
N VAL A 34 -8.67 9.34 4.59
CA VAL A 34 -7.67 9.65 5.62
C VAL A 34 -6.82 8.41 5.92
N CYS A 35 -5.52 8.62 6.02
CA CYS A 35 -4.54 7.61 6.44
C CYS A 35 -4.42 7.61 7.96
N ASN A 36 -4.34 6.42 8.56
CA ASN A 36 -4.20 6.28 10.01
C ASN A 36 -2.71 6.36 10.41
N LEU A 37 -2.42 7.26 11.36
CA LEU A 37 -1.08 7.52 11.90
C LEU A 37 -0.80 6.82 13.24
N THR A 38 -1.78 6.11 13.80
CA THR A 38 -1.64 5.40 15.07
C THR A 38 -0.51 4.38 15.01
N ASP A 39 0.34 4.36 16.04
CA ASP A 39 1.51 3.47 16.15
C ASP A 39 2.57 3.62 15.04
N MET A 40 2.53 4.70 14.25
CA MET A 40 3.48 4.91 13.14
C MET A 40 4.75 5.70 13.51
N GLY A 41 4.81 6.26 14.72
CA GLY A 41 5.95 7.11 15.15
C GLY A 41 7.31 6.38 15.11
N SER A 42 7.33 5.06 15.30
CA SER A 42 8.56 4.25 15.20
C SER A 42 9.12 4.14 13.78
N PHE A 43 8.31 4.44 12.76
CA PHE A 43 8.70 4.45 11.35
C PHE A 43 8.97 5.85 10.82
N TYR A 44 8.95 6.87 11.68
CA TYR A 44 9.23 8.26 11.30
C TYR A 44 10.73 8.52 11.24
N GLN A 45 11.15 9.27 10.22
CA GLN A 45 12.50 9.83 10.13
C GLN A 45 12.38 11.34 9.93
N ALA A 46 12.91 12.09 10.90
CA ALA A 46 12.80 13.55 10.95
C ALA A 46 13.09 14.21 9.59
N GLY A 47 12.12 14.97 9.11
CA GLY A 47 12.15 15.71 7.85
C GLY A 47 12.18 14.87 6.56
N GLN A 48 12.25 13.54 6.65
CA GLN A 48 12.61 12.67 5.52
C GLN A 48 11.56 11.63 5.17
N SER A 49 10.96 10.96 6.15
CA SER A 49 9.95 9.95 5.88
C SER A 49 8.95 9.76 7.01
N VAL A 50 7.74 9.33 6.64
CA VAL A 50 6.65 8.99 7.55
C VAL A 50 5.90 7.79 7.02
N SER A 51 5.40 6.94 7.91
CA SER A 51 4.50 5.85 7.54
C SER A 51 3.07 6.12 7.96
N CYS A 52 2.12 5.57 7.21
CA CYS A 52 0.71 5.57 7.59
C CYS A 52 0.00 4.31 7.08
N MET A 53 -1.07 3.91 7.74
CA MET A 53 -1.94 2.82 7.29
C MET A 53 -3.08 3.39 6.46
N THR A 54 -3.21 2.97 5.20
CA THR A 54 -4.29 3.47 4.33
C THR A 54 -5.67 3.26 4.96
N GLY A 55 -6.58 4.20 4.70
CA GLY A 55 -7.99 4.01 4.99
C GLY A 55 -8.59 2.85 4.17
N ILE A 56 -9.77 2.42 4.56
CA ILE A 56 -10.53 1.39 3.86
C ILE A 56 -11.29 2.05 2.70
N SER A 57 -11.09 1.56 1.48
CA SER A 57 -11.96 1.86 0.34
C SER A 57 -12.82 0.64 0.04
N ASN A 58 -14.09 0.85 -0.33
CA ASN A 58 -14.97 -0.18 -0.89
C ASN A 58 -15.07 -0.10 -2.43
N GLU A 59 -14.40 0.88 -3.04
CA GLU A 59 -14.47 1.14 -4.48
C GLU A 59 -13.07 1.25 -5.10
N LEU A 60 -12.99 1.08 -6.42
CA LEU A 60 -11.77 1.32 -7.21
C LEU A 60 -11.50 2.83 -7.32
N ILE A 61 -10.95 3.41 -6.26
CA ILE A 61 -10.60 4.83 -6.22
C ILE A 61 -9.09 5.03 -6.40
N SER A 62 -8.73 6.23 -6.86
CA SER A 62 -7.33 6.65 -6.92
C SER A 62 -7.17 8.10 -6.52
N GLY A 63 -6.04 8.42 -5.90
CA GLY A 63 -5.76 9.75 -5.39
C GLY A 63 -4.27 9.98 -5.28
N ARG A 64 -3.87 11.24 -5.34
CA ARG A 64 -2.52 11.61 -4.87
C ARG A 64 -2.50 11.56 -3.34
N ILE A 65 -1.31 11.36 -2.80
CA ILE A 65 -1.07 11.36 -1.37
C ILE A 65 -0.82 12.82 -0.97
N GLY A 66 -1.75 13.39 -0.22
CA GLY A 66 -1.61 14.70 0.41
C GLY A 66 -1.07 14.57 1.83
N ILE A 67 -0.20 15.49 2.24
CA ILE A 67 0.33 15.56 3.61
C ILE A 67 0.20 16.98 4.11
N THR A 68 -0.31 17.15 5.32
CA THR A 68 -0.35 18.43 6.04
C THR A 68 0.61 18.37 7.22
N VAL A 69 1.53 19.33 7.28
CA VAL A 69 2.60 19.39 8.29
C VAL A 69 2.55 20.73 9.02
N ARG A 70 2.76 20.73 10.34
CA ARG A 70 2.94 21.93 11.15
C ARG A 70 4.28 22.59 10.84
N SER A 71 4.29 23.91 10.73
CA SER A 71 5.48 24.73 10.51
C SER A 71 5.35 26.00 11.35
N GLY A 72 5.82 25.94 12.60
CA GLY A 72 5.59 26.98 13.60
C GLY A 72 4.10 27.17 13.89
N GLU A 73 3.63 28.42 13.83
CA GLU A 73 2.22 28.80 14.01
C GLU A 73 1.35 28.60 12.74
N SER A 74 1.87 27.90 11.73
CA SER A 74 1.20 27.71 10.44
C SER A 74 1.25 26.25 9.99
N THR A 75 0.55 25.92 8.90
CA THR A 75 0.56 24.60 8.28
C THR A 75 1.05 24.69 6.83
N LYS A 76 1.76 23.67 6.38
CA LYS A 76 2.16 23.49 4.98
C LYS A 76 1.57 22.19 4.44
N THR A 77 1.26 22.17 3.16
CA THR A 77 0.74 20.98 2.47
C THR A 77 1.68 20.55 1.35
N GLY A 78 1.89 19.24 1.22
CA GLY A 78 2.60 18.62 0.10
C GLY A 78 1.70 17.59 -0.58
N GLU A 79 1.99 17.31 -1.85
CA GLU A 79 1.26 16.31 -2.63
C GLU A 79 2.24 15.42 -3.42
N SER A 80 1.96 14.12 -3.49
CA SER A 80 2.78 13.18 -4.26
C SER A 80 2.67 13.41 -5.76
N THR A 81 3.76 13.20 -6.47
CA THR A 81 3.82 13.29 -7.94
C THR A 81 3.06 12.17 -8.65
N ALA A 82 2.93 11.01 -8.01
CA ALA A 82 2.19 9.86 -8.51
C ALA A 82 0.88 9.63 -7.72
N LYS A 83 -0.07 8.91 -8.34
CA LYS A 83 -1.29 8.46 -7.68
C LYS A 83 -1.09 7.11 -6.99
N PHE A 84 -1.76 6.96 -5.86
CA PHE A 84 -2.07 5.68 -5.24
C PHE A 84 -3.40 5.15 -5.77
N PHE A 85 -3.51 3.84 -5.95
CA PHE A 85 -4.71 3.18 -6.44
C PHE A 85 -5.18 2.11 -5.46
N TYR A 86 -6.44 2.20 -5.04
CA TYR A 86 -7.14 1.12 -4.35
C TYR A 86 -7.73 0.20 -5.40
N ARG A 87 -7.24 -1.04 -5.47
CA ARG A 87 -7.69 -2.06 -6.42
C ARG A 87 -7.24 -3.41 -5.93
N ASP A 88 -7.92 -4.48 -6.34
CA ASP A 88 -7.48 -5.84 -6.03
C ASP A 88 -6.73 -6.46 -7.21
N PRO A 89 -5.82 -7.42 -6.94
CA PRO A 89 -5.26 -8.28 -7.98
C PRO A 89 -6.37 -9.05 -8.70
N MET A 90 -6.30 -9.15 -10.03
CA MET A 90 -7.30 -9.85 -10.84
C MET A 90 -6.65 -10.99 -11.62
N ILE A 91 -7.02 -12.22 -11.32
CA ILE A 91 -6.55 -13.40 -12.06
C ILE A 91 -7.43 -13.60 -13.29
N SER A 92 -6.82 -13.71 -14.48
CA SER A 92 -7.51 -14.06 -15.73
C SER A 92 -7.36 -15.53 -16.10
N GLY A 93 -6.35 -16.22 -15.56
CA GLY A 93 -6.12 -17.63 -15.80
C GLY A 93 -4.76 -18.07 -15.27
N PHE A 94 -4.45 -19.35 -15.42
CA PHE A 94 -3.15 -19.91 -15.05
C PHE A 94 -2.79 -21.08 -15.97
N SER A 95 -1.50 -21.38 -16.07
CA SER A 95 -0.98 -22.50 -16.86
C SER A 95 0.26 -23.10 -16.19
N PRO A 96 0.43 -24.43 -16.18
CA PRO A 96 -0.51 -25.43 -16.69
C PRO A 96 -1.75 -25.59 -15.78
N THR A 97 -2.84 -26.10 -16.34
CA THR A 97 -4.07 -26.41 -15.58
C THR A 97 -4.03 -27.78 -14.89
N GLU A 98 -2.97 -28.55 -15.15
CA GLU A 98 -2.73 -29.89 -14.62
C GLU A 98 -1.27 -30.00 -14.17
N GLY A 99 -1.02 -30.83 -13.17
CA GLY A 99 0.29 -31.02 -12.57
C GLY A 99 0.39 -32.32 -11.79
N GLN A 100 1.59 -32.65 -11.32
CA GLN A 100 1.81 -33.86 -10.55
C GLN A 100 1.18 -33.75 -9.15
N VAL A 101 0.53 -34.82 -8.68
CA VAL A 101 -0.05 -34.89 -7.32
C VAL A 101 1.01 -34.68 -6.23
N ALA A 102 2.25 -35.08 -6.51
CA ALA A 102 3.39 -34.87 -5.61
C ALA A 102 3.78 -33.37 -5.44
N GLY A 103 3.23 -32.47 -6.26
CA GLY A 103 3.57 -31.05 -6.29
C GLY A 103 4.77 -30.73 -7.19
N GLY A 104 5.37 -29.55 -7.00
CA GLY A 104 6.55 -29.10 -7.76
C GLY A 104 6.28 -28.68 -9.21
N THR A 105 5.00 -28.57 -9.60
CA THR A 105 4.63 -28.03 -10.92
C THR A 105 4.77 -26.50 -10.87
N GLU A 106 5.61 -25.93 -11.73
CA GLU A 106 5.70 -24.48 -11.90
C GLU A 106 4.44 -23.97 -12.59
N ILE A 107 3.78 -22.99 -11.98
CA ILE A 107 2.52 -22.45 -12.47
C ILE A 107 2.71 -20.96 -12.76
N THR A 108 2.35 -20.58 -13.97
CA THR A 108 2.27 -19.18 -14.38
C THR A 108 0.83 -18.71 -14.21
N ILE A 109 0.61 -17.78 -13.28
CA ILE A 109 -0.67 -17.08 -13.12
C ILE A 109 -0.66 -15.85 -14.03
N THR A 110 -1.71 -15.69 -14.82
CA THR A 110 -1.94 -14.52 -15.69
C THR A 110 -3.06 -13.66 -15.14
N GLY A 111 -2.93 -12.35 -15.33
CA GLY A 111 -3.90 -11.40 -14.82
C GLY A 111 -3.38 -9.97 -14.79
N MET A 112 -4.00 -9.16 -13.95
CA MET A 112 -3.69 -7.74 -13.77
C MET A 112 -3.48 -7.41 -12.30
N TYR A 113 -2.69 -6.36 -12.06
CA TYR A 113 -2.51 -5.74 -10.74
C TYR A 113 -1.94 -6.66 -9.65
N PHE A 114 -1.18 -7.70 -10.01
CA PHE A 114 -0.46 -8.56 -9.06
C PHE A 114 0.61 -7.82 -8.24
N ASN A 115 0.97 -6.60 -8.64
CA ASN A 115 1.85 -5.71 -7.90
C ASN A 115 1.11 -4.86 -6.84
N THR A 116 -0.12 -5.21 -6.50
CA THR A 116 -0.92 -4.53 -5.47
C THR A 116 -0.62 -5.09 -4.10
N GLY A 117 -0.40 -4.21 -3.13
CA GLY A 117 -0.05 -4.62 -1.76
C GLY A 117 1.44 -4.97 -1.63
N ARG A 118 1.79 -5.63 -0.53
CA ARG A 118 3.19 -5.93 -0.16
C ARG A 118 3.47 -7.42 0.01
N ASN A 119 2.48 -8.17 0.50
CA ASN A 119 2.60 -9.60 0.75
C ASN A 119 1.80 -10.34 -0.33
N ILE A 120 2.45 -11.28 -1.01
CA ILE A 120 1.84 -12.14 -2.01
C ILE A 120 1.89 -13.55 -1.45
N GLU A 121 0.73 -14.18 -1.36
CA GLU A 121 0.58 -15.59 -0.98
C GLU A 121 -0.29 -16.26 -2.03
N ALA A 122 0.06 -17.49 -2.41
CA ALA A 122 -0.76 -18.31 -3.30
C ALA A 122 -0.90 -19.71 -2.71
N SER A 123 -2.04 -20.34 -2.96
CA SER A 123 -2.34 -21.70 -2.52
C SER A 123 -3.20 -22.43 -3.54
N PHE A 124 -3.03 -23.75 -3.60
CA PHE A 124 -3.92 -24.67 -4.31
C PHE A 124 -4.67 -25.50 -3.28
N GLY A 125 -5.97 -25.19 -3.10
CA GLY A 125 -6.73 -25.73 -1.98
C GLY A 125 -6.13 -25.26 -0.65
N GLU A 126 -5.72 -26.19 0.20
CA GLU A 126 -5.08 -25.90 1.49
C GLU A 126 -3.53 -25.90 1.40
N ALA A 127 -2.94 -26.21 0.24
CA ALA A 127 -1.50 -26.31 0.09
C ALA A 127 -0.88 -24.97 -0.36
N PRO A 128 0.04 -24.37 0.42
CA PRO A 128 0.71 -23.13 0.03
C PRO A 128 1.75 -23.35 -1.08
N CYS A 129 1.85 -22.37 -1.98
CA CYS A 129 2.91 -22.29 -2.97
C CYS A 129 4.15 -21.64 -2.36
N ASN A 130 5.21 -22.42 -2.15
CA ASN A 130 6.40 -21.97 -1.41
C ASN A 130 7.47 -21.27 -2.28
N SER A 131 7.23 -21.14 -3.59
CA SER A 131 8.14 -20.47 -4.52
C SER A 131 7.33 -19.52 -5.39
N LEU A 132 7.22 -18.27 -4.91
CA LEU A 132 6.56 -17.15 -5.58
C LEU A 132 7.60 -16.22 -6.21
#